data_AF-A0A432XB75-F1
#
_entry.id   AF-A0A432XB75-F1
#
_cell.length_a   1.000
_cell.length_b   1.000
_cell.length_c   1.000
_cell.angle_alpha   90.00
_cell.angle_beta   90.00
_cell.angle_gamma   90.00
#
_symmetry.space_group_name_H-M   'P 1'
#
loop_
_entity.id
_entity.type
_entity.pdbx_description
1 polymer ?
#
loop_
_entity_poly.entity_id
_entity_poly.type
_entity_poly.pdbx_seq_one_letter_code
_entity_poly.pdbx_strand_id
1 'polypeptide(L)' 'MKNQKYSNNGQINKLVKSLIKQGYLYQRGKKHGKIVSPDGKKRISIPSTPSDWRAPRQFRAEVHRCFKETVKDFV' A
#
# COMPACT_ATOMS: atom_id res chain seq x y z
N MET A 1 -10.54 -11.50 -8.44
CA MET A 1 -10.12 -10.16 -7.94
C MET A 1 -10.33 -9.17 -9.08
N LYS A 2 -11.08 -8.07 -8.89
CA LYS A 2 -11.22 -7.01 -9.91
C LYS A 2 -9.83 -6.53 -10.35
N ASN A 3 -9.64 -6.27 -11.64
CA ASN A 3 -8.37 -5.78 -12.20
C ASN A 3 -8.15 -4.29 -11.86
N GLN A 4 -8.24 -3.94 -10.58
CA GLN A 4 -7.99 -2.57 -10.11
C GLN A 4 -6.49 -2.29 -10.11
N LYS A 5 -6.15 -1.15 -10.71
CA LYS A 5 -4.82 -0.58 -10.71
C LYS A 5 -4.78 0.53 -9.66
N TYR A 6 -3.96 0.33 -8.63
CA TYR A 6 -3.81 1.27 -7.51
C TYR A 6 -2.65 2.25 -7.72
N SER A 7 -1.66 1.86 -8.52
CA SER A 7 -0.53 2.67 -8.92
C SER A 7 -0.12 2.32 -10.35
N ASN A 8 0.49 3.28 -11.05
CA ASN A 8 1.12 3.07 -12.35
C ASN A 8 2.39 2.23 -12.24
N ASN A 9 3.04 2.22 -11.08
CA ASN A 9 4.19 1.37 -10.84
C ASN A 9 3.78 -0.07 -10.50
N GLY A 10 4.27 -1.04 -11.26
CA GLY A 10 3.93 -2.45 -11.11
C GLY A 10 4.31 -3.05 -9.74
N GLN A 11 5.42 -2.61 -9.14
CA GLN A 11 5.84 -3.09 -7.82
C GLN A 11 4.92 -2.57 -6.71
N ILE A 12 4.59 -1.27 -6.75
CA ILE A 12 3.66 -0.67 -5.79
C ILE A 12 2.27 -1.30 -5.93
N ASN A 13 1.80 -1.49 -7.16
CA ASN A 13 0.51 -2.12 -7.41
C ASN A 13 0.44 -3.55 -6.87
N LYS A 14 1.52 -4.35 -7.03
CA LYS A 14 1.62 -5.70 -6.44
C LYS A 14 1.60 -5.64 -4.91
N LEU A 15 2.38 -4.74 -4.30
CA LEU A 15 2.41 -4.59 -2.85
C LEU A 15 1.04 -4.22 -2.27
N VAL A 16 0.34 -3.26 -2.89
CA VAL A 16 -1.01 -2.85 -2.49
C VAL A 16 -1.99 -4.03 -2.58
N LYS A 17 -1.94 -4.81 -3.66
CA LYS A 17 -2.78 -6.01 -3.82
C LYS A 17 -2.53 -7.05 -2.73
N SER A 18 -1.26 -7.27 -2.36
CA SER A 18 -0.91 -8.19 -1.26
C SER A 18 -1.47 -7.70 0.07
N LEU A 19 -1.36 -6.41 0.37
CA LEU A 19 -1.93 -5.82 1.59
C LEU A 19 -3.46 -5.97 1.62
N ILE A 20 -4.14 -5.69 0.51
CA ILE A 20 -5.61 -5.89 0.44
C ILE A 20 -5.99 -7.35 0.67
N LYS A 21 -5.21 -8.30 0.13
CA LYS A 21 -5.44 -9.75 0.37
C LYS A 21 -5.25 -10.12 1.85
N GLN A 22 -4.40 -9.40 2.58
CA GLN A 22 -4.19 -9.56 4.03
C GLN A 22 -5.27 -8.88 4.90
N GLY A 23 -6.31 -8.28 4.29
CA GLY A 23 -7.39 -7.63 5.02
C GLY A 23 -7.22 -6.12 5.21
N TYR A 24 -6.20 -5.51 4.62
CA TYR A 24 -6.09 -4.05 4.62
C TYR A 24 -7.15 -3.44 3.70
N LEU A 25 -7.64 -2.26 4.08
CA LEU A 25 -8.70 -1.57 3.34
C LEU A 25 -8.10 -0.55 2.38
N TYR A 26 -8.56 -0.57 1.13
CA TYR A 26 -8.25 0.50 0.19
C TYR A 26 -9.33 1.57 0.21
N GLN A 27 -8.94 2.82 0.39
CA GLN A 27 -9.82 3.98 0.24
C GLN A 27 -9.34 4.84 -0.93
N ARG A 28 -10.22 5.09 -1.89
CA ARG A 28 -9.95 6.01 -2.99
C ARG A 28 -9.98 7.46 -2.46
N GLY A 29 -8.89 8.20 -2.64
CA GLY A 29 -8.88 9.65 -2.47
C GLY A 29 -9.01 10.37 -3.82
N LYS A 30 -9.06 11.72 -3.79
CA LYS A 30 -9.19 12.55 -5.00
C LYS A 30 -8.01 12.38 -5.98
N LYS A 31 -6.76 12.44 -5.47
CA LYS A 31 -5.52 12.31 -6.27
C LYS A 31 -4.82 10.97 -6.05
N HIS A 32 -4.70 10.58 -4.79
CA HIS A 32 -4.03 9.35 -4.36
C HIS A 32 -5.01 8.47 -3.60
N GLY A 33 -4.92 7.16 -3.83
CA GLY A 33 -5.55 6.19 -2.94
C GLY A 33 -4.79 6.12 -1.62
N LYS A 34 -5.38 5.50 -0.61
CA LYS A 34 -4.72 5.20 0.66
C LYS A 34 -5.04 3.78 1.08
N ILE A 35 -4.08 3.13 1.73
CA ILE A 35 -4.29 1.87 2.45
C ILE A 35 -4.55 2.22 3.90
N VAL A 36 -5.56 1.61 4.48
CA VAL A 36 -5.90 1.71 5.90
C VAL A 36 -5.70 0.33 6.51
N SER A 37 -5.10 0.30 7.69
CA SER A 37 -4.93 -0.93 8.46
C SER A 37 -6.30 -1.52 8.85
N PRO A 38 -6.38 -2.84 9.10
CA PRO A 38 -7.63 -3.48 9.50
C PRO A 38 -8.25 -2.88 10.77
N ASP A 39 -7.42 -2.39 11.69
CA ASP A 39 -7.85 -1.71 12.92
C ASP A 39 -8.26 -0.24 12.71
N GLY A 40 -8.14 0.29 11.50
CA GLY A 40 -8.46 1.67 11.15
C GLY A 40 -7.47 2.74 11.64
N LYS A 41 -6.48 2.37 12.46
CA LYS A 41 -5.61 3.34 13.16
C LYS A 41 -4.52 3.93 12.28
N LYS A 42 -4.02 3.15 11.32
CA LYS A 42 -2.89 3.53 10.47
C LYS A 42 -3.32 3.63 9.03
N ARG A 43 -2.77 4.61 8.33
CA ARG A 43 -3.06 4.84 6.91
C ARG A 43 -1.83 5.33 6.18
N ILE A 44 -1.68 4.89 4.93
CA ILE A 44 -0.55 5.23 4.07
C ILE A 44 -1.08 5.62 2.70
N SER A 45 -0.58 6.72 2.16
CA SER A 45 -0.94 7.20 0.83
C SER A 45 -0.24 6.38 -0.25
N ILE A 46 -0.99 5.92 -1.25
CA ILE A 46 -0.46 5.18 -2.40
C ILE A 46 -0.10 6.19 -3.51
N PRO A 47 1.16 6.26 -3.94
CA PRO A 47 1.53 7.10 -5.07
C PRO A 47 0.92 6.56 -6.36
N SER A 48 0.10 7.38 -7.03
CA SER A 48 -0.63 6.99 -8.24
C SER A 48 0.28 6.89 -9.46
N THR A 49 1.12 7.90 -9.69
CA THR A 49 2.05 8.00 -10.83
C THR A 49 3.41 8.49 -10.34
N PRO A 50 4.17 7.64 -9.62
CA PRO A 50 5.49 8.03 -9.16
C PRO A 50 6.44 8.19 -10.36
N SER A 51 7.10 9.34 -10.45
CA SER A 51 8.15 9.59 -11.45
C SER A 51 9.55 9.20 -10.93
N ASP A 52 9.70 9.05 -9.60
CA ASP A 52 10.95 8.62 -8.98
C ASP A 52 11.07 7.08 -9.01
N TRP A 53 12.18 6.58 -9.56
CA TRP A 53 12.51 5.16 -9.61
C TRP A 53 12.65 4.54 -8.21
N ARG A 54 12.96 5.36 -7.18
CA ARG A 54 13.04 4.93 -5.77
C ARG A 54 11.68 4.81 -5.10
N ALA A 55 10.60 5.30 -5.70
CA ALA A 55 9.28 5.33 -5.08
C ALA A 55 8.79 3.95 -4.57
N PRO A 56 9.00 2.82 -5.29
CA PRO A 56 8.62 1.51 -4.77
C PRO A 56 9.36 1.12 -3.48
N ARG A 57 10.66 1.42 -3.43
CA ARG A 57 11.51 1.13 -2.25
C ARG A 57 11.09 1.98 -1.07
N GLN A 58 10.87 3.28 -1.30
CA GLN A 58 10.41 4.21 -0.27
C GLN A 58 9.04 3.80 0.27
N PHE A 59 8.09 3.51 -0.63
CA PHE A 59 6.74 3.07 -0.24
C PHE A 59 6.76 1.75 0.54
N ARG A 60 7.62 0.79 0.16
CA ARG A 60 7.78 -0.45 0.92
C ARG A 60 8.33 -0.21 2.33
N ALA A 61 9.32 0.67 2.46
CA ALA A 61 9.87 1.04 3.77
C ALA A 61 8.83 1.75 4.64
N GLU A 62 8.00 2.62 4.04
CA GLU A 62 6.89 3.29 4.71
C GLU A 62 5.82 2.30 5.19
N VAL A 63 5.39 1.37 4.32
CA VAL A 63 4.49 0.25 4.67
C VAL A 63 5.03 -0.53 5.85
N HIS A 64 6.32 -0.91 5.80
CA HIS A 64 6.93 -1.66 6.89
C HIS A 64 7.00 -0.85 8.19
N ARG A 65 7.40 0.43 8.12
CA ARG A 65 7.50 1.31 9.29
C ARG A 65 6.15 1.57 9.94
N CYS A 66 5.12 1.83 9.16
CA CYS A 66 3.78 2.14 9.67
C CYS A 66 3.09 0.87 10.18
N PHE A 67 3.10 -0.23 9.42
CA PHE A 67 2.33 -1.42 9.77
C PHE A 67 3.08 -2.44 10.65
N LYS A 68 4.21 -2.05 11.28
CA LYS A 68 5.06 -2.87 12.17
C LYS A 68 4.32 -3.77 13.19
N GLU A 69 3.09 -3.46 13.57
CA GLU A 69 2.34 -4.19 14.60
C GLU A 69 1.57 -5.42 14.11
N THR A 70 1.38 -5.62 12.81
CA THR A 70 0.56 -6.73 12.27
C THR A 70 1.39 -7.73 11.45
N VAL A 71 2.72 -7.61 11.48
CA VAL A 71 3.64 -8.47 10.73
C VAL A 71 4.49 -9.28 11.70
N LYS A 72 3.83 -10.01 12.62
CA LYS A 72 4.51 -11.05 13.41
C LYS A 72 4.77 -12.32 12.58
N ASP A 73 4.17 -12.43 11.39
CA ASP A 73 4.16 -13.64 10.56
C ASP A 73 5.01 -13.53 9.27
N PHE A 74 6.02 -12.65 9.24
CA PHE A 74 7.06 -12.65 8.20
C PHE A 74 8.41 -13.12 8.76
N VAL A 75 8.39 -14.23 9.50
CA VAL A 75 9.55 -15.09 9.73
C VAL A 75 9.24 -16.44 9.12
#